data_AF-A0A959CHI7-F1
#
_entry.id   AF-A0A959CHI7-F1
#
_cell.length_a   1.000
_cell.length_b   1.000
_cell.length_c   1.000
_cell.angle_alpha   90.00
_cell.angle_beta   90.00
_cell.angle_gamma   90.00
#
_symmetry.space_group_name_H-M   'P 1'
#
loop_
_entity.id
_entity.type
_entity.pdbx_description
1 polymer ?
#
loop_
_entity_poly.entity_id
_entity_poly.type
_entity_poly.pdbx_seq_one_letter_code
_entity_poly.pdbx_strand_id
1 'polypeptide(L)'
;PDTLEKLAAFYYDVRQGIGFNKTPEEYGAFPSDPYSHTPGNAGAQQPGMTGQVKEDILCRFGELGVFVRNGRIQFGPALLSREEFLQQPAAFRYVDTQGQEQQLDLPAGSLGFTYCQVPVVYRLSDKRGITLFYRDGAARDQDGLEMSQEDSARVFGRSGEVIQIEVRLQPGLEGKPALE
;
A
#
# COMPACT_ATOMS: atom_id res chain seq x y z
N PRO A 1 10.96 21.25 -8.52
CA PRO A 1 11.19 19.89 -9.06
C PRO A 1 12.33 19.16 -8.34
N ASP A 2 13.49 19.82 -8.21
CA ASP A 2 14.75 19.23 -7.69
C ASP A 2 14.71 18.62 -6.27
N THR A 3 14.11 19.30 -5.27
CA THR A 3 14.19 18.83 -3.88
C THR A 3 13.32 17.61 -3.57
N LEU A 4 12.11 17.53 -4.12
CA LEU A 4 11.20 16.40 -3.86
C LEU A 4 11.71 15.11 -4.49
N GLU A 5 12.24 15.18 -5.71
CA GLU A 5 12.86 14.05 -6.39
C GLU A 5 14.08 13.53 -5.62
N LYS A 6 14.95 14.43 -5.14
CA LYS A 6 16.09 14.06 -4.28
C LYS A 6 15.66 13.40 -2.97
N LEU A 7 14.64 13.92 -2.31
CA LEU A 7 14.11 13.33 -1.08
C LEU A 7 13.50 11.94 -1.35
N ALA A 8 12.81 11.76 -2.47
CA ALA A 8 12.33 10.45 -2.89
C ALA A 8 13.49 9.49 -3.15
N ALA A 9 14.55 9.94 -3.84
CA ALA A 9 15.75 9.14 -4.08
C ALA A 9 16.42 8.68 -2.76
N PHE A 10 16.59 9.58 -1.79
CA PHE A 10 17.08 9.20 -0.46
C PHE A 10 16.16 8.22 0.26
N TYR A 11 14.83 8.39 0.17
CA TYR A 11 13.88 7.44 0.73
C TYR A 11 14.07 6.04 0.14
N TYR A 12 14.17 5.93 -1.18
CA TYR A 12 14.36 4.63 -1.83
C TYR A 12 15.74 4.04 -1.56
N ASP A 13 16.80 4.84 -1.49
CA ASP A 13 18.14 4.37 -1.11
C ASP A 13 18.14 3.71 0.28
N VAL A 14 17.58 4.40 1.29
CA VAL A 14 17.40 3.82 2.63
C VAL A 14 16.58 2.53 2.57
N ARG A 15 15.49 2.53 1.81
CA ARG A 15 14.61 1.36 1.64
C ARG A 15 15.32 0.19 0.95
N GLN A 16 16.18 0.43 -0.04
CA GLN A 16 16.99 -0.61 -0.70
C GLN A 16 17.96 -1.26 0.29
N GLY A 17 18.42 -0.52 1.30
CA GLY A 17 19.23 -1.07 2.40
C GLY A 17 18.50 -2.10 3.28
N ILE A 18 17.17 -2.12 3.28
CA ILE A 18 16.34 -3.04 4.07
C ILE A 18 16.34 -4.44 3.44
N GLY A 19 16.32 -5.45 4.32
CA GLY A 19 16.55 -6.86 3.99
C GLY A 19 15.82 -7.40 2.76
N PHE A 20 14.54 -7.08 2.58
CA PHE A 20 13.70 -7.67 1.51
C PHE A 20 14.13 -7.31 0.08
N ASN A 21 15.07 -6.38 -0.11
CA ASN A 21 15.66 -6.07 -1.43
C ASN A 21 17.02 -6.77 -1.66
N LYS A 22 17.50 -7.57 -0.71
CA LYS A 22 18.78 -8.28 -0.79
C LYS A 22 18.60 -9.75 -1.14
N THR A 23 19.65 -10.36 -1.69
CA THR A 23 19.68 -11.81 -1.86
C THR A 23 19.75 -12.52 -0.49
N PRO A 24 19.30 -13.79 -0.38
CA PRO A 24 19.43 -14.55 0.87
C PRO A 24 20.88 -14.68 1.35
N GLU A 25 21.86 -14.73 0.43
CA GLU A 25 23.29 -14.79 0.75
C GLU A 25 23.79 -13.49 1.37
N GLU A 26 23.48 -12.34 0.75
CA GLU A 26 23.86 -11.02 1.27
C GLU A 26 23.18 -10.68 2.59
N TYR A 27 21.91 -11.10 2.76
CA TYR A 27 21.17 -10.89 4.00
C TYR A 27 21.57 -11.89 5.10
N GLY A 28 21.96 -13.10 4.71
CA GLY A 28 22.30 -14.21 5.61
C GLY A 28 21.09 -14.90 6.25
N ALA A 29 19.89 -14.70 5.69
CA ALA A 29 18.63 -15.30 6.11
C ALA A 29 17.57 -15.17 4.99
N PHE A 30 16.32 -15.58 5.25
CA PHE A 30 15.20 -15.28 4.36
C PHE A 30 14.92 -13.76 4.36
N PRO A 31 15.04 -13.06 3.21
CA PRO A 31 14.92 -11.59 3.13
C PRO A 31 13.56 -11.02 3.53
N SER A 32 12.51 -11.84 3.44
CA SER A 32 11.15 -11.47 3.86
C SER A 32 10.95 -11.46 5.37
N ASP A 33 11.86 -12.09 6.12
CA ASP A 33 11.75 -12.20 7.56
C ASP A 33 12.48 -11.02 8.24
N PRO A 34 11.85 -10.37 9.23
CA PRO A 34 12.47 -9.29 9.97
C PRO A 34 13.47 -9.81 11.00
N TYR A 35 14.57 -9.09 11.18
CA TYR A 35 15.64 -9.39 12.15
C TYR A 35 16.08 -8.11 12.86
N SER A 36 16.52 -8.21 14.12
CA SER A 36 16.83 -7.03 14.93
C SER A 36 18.13 -6.32 14.52
N HIS A 37 19.16 -7.05 14.09
CA HIS A 37 20.44 -6.44 13.70
C HIS A 37 21.25 -7.31 12.72
N THR A 38 22.24 -6.71 12.07
CA THR A 38 23.23 -7.40 11.21
C THR A 38 24.63 -6.90 11.60
N PRO A 39 25.43 -7.68 12.35
CA PRO A 39 26.77 -7.27 12.77
C PRO A 39 27.78 -7.37 11.61
N GLY A 40 28.92 -6.69 11.71
CA GLY A 40 29.90 -6.66 10.60
C GLY A 40 30.55 -8.00 10.23
N ASN A 41 30.37 -9.05 11.04
CA ASN A 41 30.97 -10.37 10.86
C ASN A 41 29.95 -11.51 10.68
N ALA A 42 28.65 -11.21 10.56
CA ALA A 42 27.61 -12.22 10.34
C ALA A 42 26.42 -11.63 9.58
N GLY A 43 25.56 -12.52 9.05
CA GLY A 43 24.26 -12.12 8.49
C GLY A 43 23.24 -11.71 9.56
N ALA A 44 21.99 -11.55 9.13
CA ALA A 44 20.88 -11.12 9.98
C ALA A 44 20.72 -11.95 11.28
N GLN A 45 20.52 -11.28 12.41
CA GLN A 45 20.46 -11.88 13.76
C GLN A 45 19.17 -11.49 14.50
N GLN A 46 18.69 -12.39 15.37
CA GLN A 46 17.47 -12.25 16.19
C GLN A 46 16.19 -12.10 15.36
N PRO A 47 15.59 -13.21 14.91
CA PRO A 47 14.42 -13.19 14.03
C PRO A 47 13.14 -12.71 14.74
N GLY A 48 12.24 -12.13 13.94
CA GLY A 48 10.82 -12.01 14.24
C GLY A 48 10.44 -10.70 14.93
N MET A 49 10.34 -10.71 16.27
CA MET A 49 9.62 -9.70 17.05
C MET A 49 10.43 -8.41 17.29
N THR A 50 10.96 -7.81 16.23
CA THR A 50 11.64 -6.50 16.24
C THR A 50 10.63 -5.35 16.06
N GLY A 51 10.89 -4.20 16.67
CA GLY A 51 10.09 -2.99 16.48
C GLY A 51 10.10 -2.45 15.04
N GLN A 52 11.06 -2.88 14.22
CA GLN A 52 11.16 -2.51 12.81
C GLN A 52 9.86 -2.78 12.05
N VAL A 53 9.16 -3.88 12.33
CA VAL A 53 7.94 -4.27 11.59
C VAL A 53 6.83 -3.23 11.69
N LYS A 54 6.72 -2.53 12.83
CA LYS A 54 5.74 -1.46 13.01
C LYS A 54 6.07 -0.27 12.10
N GLU A 55 7.35 0.08 11.98
CA GLU A 55 7.77 1.20 11.14
C GLU A 55 7.58 0.88 9.66
N ASP A 56 7.92 -0.34 9.23
CA ASP A 56 7.73 -0.80 7.85
C ASP A 56 6.25 -0.80 7.44
N ILE A 57 5.32 -1.16 8.36
CA ILE A 57 3.87 -1.05 8.13
C ILE A 57 3.44 0.40 7.90
N LEU A 58 3.92 1.34 8.72
CA LEU A 58 3.59 2.76 8.58
C LEU A 58 4.16 3.34 7.28
N CYS A 59 5.41 3.02 6.95
CA CYS A 59 6.04 3.40 5.70
C CYS A 59 5.24 2.87 4.51
N ARG A 60 4.79 1.61 4.55
CA ARG A 60 4.00 1.04 3.45
C ARG A 60 2.66 1.75 3.25
N PHE A 61 1.96 2.13 4.31
CA PHE A 61 0.76 2.96 4.17
C PHE A 61 1.06 4.37 3.64
N GLY A 62 2.23 4.92 3.98
CA GLY A 62 2.74 6.17 3.41
C GLY A 62 3.04 6.06 1.90
N GLU A 63 3.68 4.98 1.46
CA GLU A 63 3.93 4.67 0.04
C GLU A 63 2.63 4.53 -0.75
N LEU A 64 1.69 3.74 -0.22
CA LEU A 64 0.35 3.58 -0.77
C LEU A 64 -0.45 4.90 -0.72
N GLY A 65 0.02 5.91 0.02
CA GLY A 65 -0.59 7.22 0.09
C GLY A 65 -1.90 7.24 0.89
N VAL A 66 -2.06 6.36 1.86
CA VAL A 66 -3.25 6.33 2.72
C VAL A 66 -3.06 7.28 3.89
N PHE A 67 -3.80 8.38 3.91
CA PHE A 67 -3.74 9.39 4.95
C PHE A 67 -5.10 9.60 5.60
N VAL A 68 -5.09 9.99 6.88
CA VAL A 68 -6.31 10.42 7.57
C VAL A 68 -6.15 11.90 7.94
N ARG A 69 -7.04 12.74 7.44
CA ARG A 69 -7.07 14.18 7.75
C ARG A 69 -8.50 14.63 8.04
N ASN A 70 -8.72 15.36 9.13
CA ASN A 70 -10.06 15.86 9.51
C ASN A 70 -11.16 14.76 9.51
N GLY A 71 -10.81 13.55 9.96
CA GLY A 71 -11.70 12.39 10.00
C GLY A 71 -12.00 11.76 8.64
N ARG A 72 -11.23 12.08 7.59
CA ARG A 72 -11.44 11.58 6.23
C ARG A 72 -10.26 10.75 5.76
N ILE A 73 -10.54 9.62 5.13
CA ILE A 73 -9.54 8.83 4.40
C ILE A 73 -9.22 9.56 3.09
N GLN A 74 -7.94 9.77 2.85
CA GLN A 74 -7.40 10.37 1.64
C GLN A 74 -6.42 9.40 0.98
N PHE A 75 -6.46 9.36 -0.35
CA PHE A 75 -5.50 8.63 -1.16
C PHE A 75 -4.63 9.62 -1.94
N GLY A 76 -3.33 9.58 -1.71
CA GLY A 76 -2.35 10.48 -2.34
C GLY A 76 -0.99 9.84 -2.47
N PRO A 77 -0.83 8.80 -3.30
CA PRO A 77 0.42 8.06 -3.42
C PRO A 77 1.49 8.87 -4.17
N ALA A 78 2.32 9.59 -3.43
CA ALA A 78 3.45 10.34 -4.01
C ALA A 78 4.70 9.47 -4.21
N LEU A 79 4.84 8.38 -3.44
CA LEU A 79 5.96 7.44 -3.46
C LEU A 79 5.55 6.05 -3.97
N LEU A 80 4.44 5.93 -4.71
CA LEU A 80 4.06 4.66 -5.33
C LEU A 80 4.61 4.61 -6.74
N SER A 81 5.42 3.59 -7.02
CA SER A 81 5.94 3.34 -8.37
C SER A 81 4.88 2.67 -9.23
N ARG A 82 4.82 3.06 -10.51
CA ARG A 82 4.00 2.38 -11.52
C ARG A 82 4.33 0.89 -11.67
N GLU A 83 5.56 0.49 -11.36
CA GLU A 83 6.03 -0.90 -11.42
C GLU A 83 5.34 -1.82 -10.40
N GLU A 84 4.70 -1.25 -9.37
CA GLU A 84 3.97 -2.04 -8.37
C GLU A 84 2.57 -2.48 -8.84
N PHE A 85 2.10 -1.97 -9.97
CA PHE A 85 0.84 -2.38 -10.57
C PHE A 85 1.01 -3.68 -11.35
N LEU A 86 0.01 -4.55 -11.28
CA LEU A 86 0.01 -5.83 -11.97
C LEU A 86 0.14 -5.66 -13.48
N GLN A 87 1.06 -6.41 -14.11
CA GLN A 87 1.17 -6.45 -15.57
C GLN A 87 0.15 -7.40 -16.22
N GLN A 88 -0.39 -8.34 -15.45
CA GLN A 88 -1.37 -9.34 -15.89
C GLN A 88 -2.45 -9.52 -14.82
N PRO A 89 -3.66 -9.95 -15.18
CA PRO A 89 -4.72 -10.19 -14.20
C PRO A 89 -4.31 -11.19 -13.12
N ALA A 90 -4.80 -10.99 -11.89
CA ALA A 90 -4.53 -11.89 -10.77
C ALA A 90 -5.72 -11.95 -9.79
N ALA A 91 -5.83 -13.05 -9.06
CA ALA A 91 -6.79 -13.19 -7.97
C ALA A 91 -6.25 -12.57 -6.69
N PHE A 92 -6.99 -11.62 -6.12
CA PHE A 92 -6.71 -11.04 -4.81
C PHE A 92 -7.60 -11.67 -3.75
N ARG A 93 -7.01 -12.55 -2.95
CA ARG A 93 -7.68 -13.22 -1.83
C ARG A 93 -7.49 -12.42 -0.54
N TYR A 94 -8.55 -12.22 0.21
CA TYR A 94 -8.53 -11.48 1.47
C TYR A 94 -9.60 -12.03 2.42
N VAL A 95 -9.55 -11.61 3.69
CA VAL A 95 -10.57 -11.93 4.69
C VAL A 95 -11.38 -10.66 4.95
N ASP A 96 -12.70 -10.70 4.81
CA ASP A 96 -13.58 -9.55 5.00
C ASP A 96 -13.82 -9.20 6.48
N THR A 97 -14.52 -8.10 6.76
CA THR A 97 -14.82 -7.65 8.13
C THR A 97 -15.67 -8.64 8.96
N GLN A 98 -16.23 -9.69 8.34
CA GLN A 98 -16.96 -10.76 9.00
C GLN A 98 -16.09 -12.02 9.22
N GLY A 99 -14.81 -11.98 8.84
CA GLY A 99 -13.91 -13.12 8.96
C GLY A 99 -14.05 -14.15 7.82
N GLN A 100 -14.74 -13.80 6.73
CA GLN A 100 -14.95 -14.72 5.61
C GLN A 100 -13.88 -14.53 4.54
N GLU A 101 -13.38 -15.63 3.98
CA GLU A 101 -12.51 -15.59 2.83
C GLU A 101 -13.28 -15.11 1.60
N GLN A 102 -12.70 -14.14 0.90
CA GLN A 102 -13.24 -13.54 -0.31
C GLN A 102 -12.15 -13.50 -1.39
N GLN A 103 -12.58 -13.35 -2.64
CA GLN A 103 -11.68 -13.15 -3.78
C GLN A 103 -12.20 -12.02 -4.67
N LEU A 104 -11.28 -11.16 -5.12
CA LEU A 104 -11.52 -10.18 -6.19
C LEU A 104 -10.59 -10.46 -7.36
N ASP A 105 -11.12 -10.36 -8.57
CA ASP A 105 -10.29 -10.43 -9.78
C ASP A 105 -9.72 -9.04 -10.07
N LEU A 106 -8.40 -8.93 -10.01
CA LEU A 106 -7.68 -7.70 -10.32
C LEU A 106 -7.25 -7.72 -11.79
N PRO A 107 -7.64 -6.72 -12.61
CA PRO A 107 -7.15 -6.60 -13.97
C PRO A 107 -5.67 -6.16 -14.00
N ALA A 108 -5.03 -6.32 -15.15
CA ALA A 108 -3.76 -5.65 -15.42
C ALA A 108 -3.90 -4.12 -15.23
N GLY A 109 -2.85 -3.46 -14.75
CA GLY A 109 -2.85 -2.05 -14.40
C GLY A 109 -3.56 -1.74 -13.07
N SER A 110 -3.70 -2.73 -12.18
CA SER A 110 -4.28 -2.55 -10.85
C SER A 110 -3.38 -3.09 -9.73
N LEU A 111 -3.63 -2.62 -8.51
CA LEU A 111 -2.98 -3.04 -7.28
C LEU A 111 -4.05 -3.17 -6.18
N GLY A 112 -4.05 -4.28 -5.44
CA GLY A 112 -4.99 -4.53 -4.34
C GLY A 112 -4.30 -4.56 -2.99
N PHE A 113 -4.92 -3.96 -1.97
CA PHE A 113 -4.53 -4.08 -0.57
C PHE A 113 -5.77 -3.96 0.31
N THR A 114 -5.62 -4.04 1.64
CA THR A 114 -6.73 -3.76 2.56
C THR A 114 -6.41 -2.62 3.51
N TYR A 115 -7.43 -1.85 3.88
CA TYR A 115 -7.35 -0.85 4.93
C TYR A 115 -8.57 -0.98 5.83
N CYS A 116 -8.36 -1.13 7.14
CA CYS A 116 -9.42 -1.54 8.07
C CYS A 116 -10.18 -2.81 7.59
N GLN A 117 -9.49 -3.72 6.89
CA GLN A 117 -10.05 -4.96 6.33
C GLN A 117 -11.06 -4.76 5.18
N VAL A 118 -11.23 -3.53 4.71
CA VAL A 118 -11.95 -3.23 3.45
C VAL A 118 -10.94 -3.31 2.30
N PRO A 119 -11.22 -4.06 1.22
CA PRO A 119 -10.33 -4.11 0.06
C PRO A 119 -10.32 -2.76 -0.66
N VAL A 120 -9.10 -2.27 -0.90
CA VAL A 120 -8.82 -1.08 -1.70
C VAL A 120 -8.15 -1.53 -2.99
N VAL A 121 -8.72 -1.13 -4.13
CA VAL A 121 -8.20 -1.43 -5.47
C VAL A 121 -7.78 -0.13 -6.13
N TYR A 122 -6.49 0.01 -6.37
CA TYR A 122 -5.95 1.09 -7.18
C TYR A 122 -6.00 0.70 -8.65
N ARG A 123 -6.46 1.61 -9.51
CA ARG A 123 -6.45 1.46 -10.97
C ARG A 123 -5.80 2.66 -11.64
N LEU A 124 -4.94 2.38 -12.60
CA LEU A 124 -4.38 3.40 -13.49
C LEU A 124 -5.51 4.00 -14.34
N SER A 125 -5.63 5.32 -14.33
CA SER A 125 -6.69 6.03 -15.06
C SER A 125 -6.29 7.48 -15.32
N ASP A 126 -6.72 8.03 -16.45
CA ASP A 126 -6.57 9.46 -16.76
C ASP A 126 -7.47 10.35 -15.89
N LYS A 127 -8.55 9.78 -15.36
CA LYS A 127 -9.49 10.47 -14.48
C LYS A 127 -9.33 10.00 -13.04
N ARG A 128 -9.03 10.94 -12.14
CA ARG A 128 -8.89 10.69 -10.70
C ARG A 128 -10.26 10.65 -10.01
N GLY A 129 -10.48 9.67 -9.14
CA GLY A 129 -11.73 9.55 -8.39
C GLY A 129 -11.78 8.33 -7.50
N ILE A 130 -12.85 8.21 -6.74
CA ILE A 130 -13.14 7.05 -5.90
C ILE A 130 -14.52 6.51 -6.26
N THR A 131 -14.64 5.19 -6.35
CA THR A 131 -15.93 4.49 -6.28
C THR A 131 -15.99 3.67 -5.00
N LEU A 132 -17.04 3.91 -4.20
CA LEU A 132 -17.36 3.11 -3.03
C LEU A 132 -18.43 2.11 -3.40
N PHE A 133 -18.22 0.84 -3.08
CA PHE A 133 -19.21 -0.22 -3.23
C PHE A 133 -19.73 -0.60 -1.85
N TYR A 134 -21.05 -0.67 -1.73
CA TYR A 134 -21.74 -0.93 -0.48
C TYR A 134 -22.37 -2.32 -0.47
N ARG A 135 -22.59 -2.86 0.73
CA ARG A 135 -23.16 -4.20 0.96
C ARG A 135 -24.56 -4.38 0.37
N ASP A 136 -25.34 -3.30 0.30
CA ASP A 136 -26.68 -3.30 -0.29
C ASP A 136 -26.67 -3.33 -1.83
N GLY A 137 -25.49 -3.36 -2.45
CA GLY A 137 -25.29 -3.34 -3.88
C GLY A 137 -25.22 -1.94 -4.48
N ALA A 138 -25.39 -0.88 -3.67
CA ALA A 138 -25.20 0.48 -4.13
C ALA A 138 -23.73 0.75 -4.46
N ALA A 139 -23.51 1.63 -5.43
CA ALA A 139 -22.19 2.16 -5.76
C ALA A 139 -22.26 3.68 -5.81
N ARG A 140 -21.29 4.34 -5.17
CA ARG A 140 -21.17 5.80 -5.19
C ARG A 140 -19.87 6.19 -5.85
N ASP A 141 -19.98 6.86 -6.99
CA ASP A 141 -18.85 7.45 -7.67
C ASP A 141 -18.65 8.91 -7.25
N GLN A 142 -17.39 9.32 -7.11
CA GLN A 142 -17.04 10.70 -6.85
C GLN A 142 -15.73 11.08 -7.53
N ASP A 143 -15.63 12.36 -7.91
CA ASP A 143 -14.36 12.98 -8.28
C ASP A 143 -13.53 13.26 -7.00
N GLY A 144 -12.21 13.32 -7.17
CA GLY A 144 -11.28 13.55 -6.06
C GLY A 144 -10.91 12.27 -5.30
N LEU A 145 -9.88 12.39 -4.46
CA LEU A 145 -9.27 11.25 -3.75
C LEU A 145 -9.46 11.30 -2.23
N GLU A 146 -10.54 11.95 -1.78
CA GLU A 146 -10.91 12.05 -0.37
C GLU A 146 -12.32 11.50 -0.15
N MET A 147 -12.48 10.58 0.79
CA MET A 147 -13.79 10.06 1.18
C MET A 147 -14.54 11.04 2.09
N SER A 148 -15.87 10.91 2.14
CA SER A 148 -16.65 11.65 3.12
C SER A 148 -16.26 11.24 4.57
N GLN A 149 -16.49 12.10 5.56
CA GLN A 149 -16.29 11.72 6.98
C GLN A 149 -17.16 10.54 7.37
N GLU A 150 -18.38 10.47 6.84
CA GLU A 150 -19.33 9.40 7.11
C GLU A 150 -18.81 8.07 6.56
N ASP A 151 -18.42 8.02 5.28
CA ASP A 151 -17.88 6.80 4.67
C ASP A 151 -16.56 6.39 5.32
N SER A 152 -15.72 7.35 5.69
CA SER A 152 -14.47 7.09 6.43
C SER A 152 -14.75 6.48 7.80
N ALA A 153 -15.74 7.00 8.54
CA ALA A 153 -16.15 6.46 9.82
C ALA A 153 -16.68 5.02 9.71
N ARG A 154 -17.42 4.69 8.64
CA ARG A 154 -17.87 3.31 8.35
C ARG A 154 -16.68 2.36 8.16
N VAL A 155 -15.64 2.80 7.44
CA VAL A 155 -14.40 2.03 7.25
C VAL A 155 -13.62 1.88 8.56
N PHE A 156 -13.38 2.96 9.29
CA PHE A 156 -12.67 2.91 10.58
C PHE A 156 -13.37 2.01 11.60
N GLY A 157 -14.70 2.12 11.67
CA GLY A 157 -15.55 1.33 12.55
C GLY A 157 -15.77 -0.11 12.09
N ARG A 158 -15.23 -0.50 10.93
CA ARG A 158 -15.41 -1.84 10.33
C ARG A 158 -16.88 -2.26 10.28
N SER A 159 -17.78 -1.32 9.94
CA SER A 159 -19.23 -1.58 9.95
C SER A 159 -19.65 -2.67 8.96
N GLY A 160 -18.80 -2.95 7.96
CA GLY A 160 -19.09 -3.88 6.88
C GLY A 160 -20.04 -3.31 5.83
N GLU A 161 -20.44 -2.04 5.94
CA GLU A 161 -21.30 -1.38 4.95
C GLU A 161 -20.55 -1.06 3.66
N VAL A 162 -19.34 -0.50 3.77
CA VAL A 162 -18.43 -0.33 2.62
C VAL A 162 -17.67 -1.63 2.43
N ILE A 163 -17.88 -2.29 1.30
CA ILE A 163 -17.32 -3.63 1.01
C ILE A 163 -16.13 -3.59 0.05
N GLN A 164 -15.96 -2.49 -0.69
CA GLN A 164 -14.81 -2.26 -1.55
C GLN A 164 -14.64 -0.76 -1.83
N ILE A 165 -13.39 -0.34 -1.94
CA ILE A 165 -13.00 1.01 -2.35
C ILE A 165 -12.17 0.88 -3.63
N GLU A 166 -12.67 1.39 -4.75
CA GLU A 166 -11.88 1.53 -5.97
C GLU A 166 -11.36 2.96 -6.09
N VAL A 167 -10.06 3.11 -6.29
CA VAL A 167 -9.41 4.42 -6.44
C VAL A 167 -8.76 4.48 -7.80
N ARG A 168 -9.22 5.43 -8.61
CA ARG A 168 -8.64 5.73 -9.91
C ARG A 168 -7.60 6.83 -9.73
N LEU A 169 -6.35 6.55 -10.08
CA LEU A 169 -5.27 7.51 -9.94
C LEU A 169 -4.20 7.34 -11.02
N GLN A 170 -3.36 8.36 -11.16
CA GLN A 170 -2.06 8.26 -11.80
C GLN A 170 -1.02 8.07 -10.69
N PRO A 171 -0.05 7.16 -10.86
CA PRO A 171 0.98 6.91 -9.86
C PRO A 171 1.86 8.14 -9.71
N GLY A 172 2.40 8.35 -8.51
CA GLY A 172 3.27 9.49 -8.22
C GLY A 172 4.63 9.41 -8.90
N LEU A 173 5.06 8.20 -9.29
CA LEU A 173 6.37 7.94 -9.90
C LEU A 173 6.26 6.99 -11.10
N GLU A 174 7.02 7.28 -12.16
CA GLU A 174 7.17 6.37 -13.32
C GLU A 174 8.06 5.16 -13.00
N GLY A 175 8.96 5.30 -12.03
CA GLY A 175 9.85 4.25 -11.52
C GLY A 175 10.46 4.67 -10.17
N LYS A 176 11.17 3.76 -9.49
CA LYS A 176 11.86 4.11 -8.23
C LYS A 176 13.13 4.92 -8.55
N PRO A 177 13.28 6.17 -8.08
CA PRO A 177 14.49 6.95 -8.31
C PRO A 177 15.70 6.30 -7.64
N ALA A 178 16.84 6.31 -8.34
CA ALA A 178 18.14 5.92 -7.82
C ALA A 178 18.96 7.17 -7.48
N LEU A 179 19.86 7.08 -6.50
CA LEU A 179 20.90 8.08 -6.31
C LEU A 179 22.00 7.83 -7.36
N GLU A 180 22.39 8.87 -8.10
CA GLU A 180 23.57 8.85 -8.97
C GLU A 180 24.89 8.87 -8.17
#